data_AF-A0A542S921-F1
#
_entry.id   AF-A0A542S921-F1
#
_cell.length_a   1.000
_cell.length_b   1.000
_cell.length_c   1.000
_cell.angle_alpha   90.00
_cell.angle_beta   90.00
_cell.angle_gamma   90.00
#
_symmetry.space_group_name_H-M   'P 1'
#
loop_
_entity.id
_entity.type
_entity.pdbx_description
1 polymer ?
#
loop_
_entity_poly.entity_id
_entity_poly.type
_entity_poly.pdbx_seq_one_letter_code
_entity_poly.pdbx_strand_id
1 'polypeptide(L)' 'MDLMGDTTTIRISRQTHARVIRLATERHETIDETVSRAIRALRQDAMARDLSTDLTDDETAWLDADAG' A
#
# COMPACT_ATOMS: atom_id res chain seq x y z
N MET A 1 27.04 -11.19 -5.41
CA MET A 1 26.46 -9.91 -5.85
C MET A 1 24.96 -10.13 -5.99
N ASP A 2 24.28 -9.90 -4.88
CA ASP A 2 22.90 -9.51 -4.59
C ASP A 2 21.72 -9.63 -5.62
N LEU A 3 20.54 -9.94 -5.03
CA LEU A 3 19.15 -9.57 -5.42
C LEU A 3 18.44 -10.24 -6.63
N MET A 4 18.28 -11.57 -6.65
CA MET A 4 17.09 -12.15 -7.33
C MET A 4 16.07 -12.49 -6.26
N GLY A 5 15.23 -11.51 -5.89
CA GLY A 5 14.08 -11.75 -5.03
C GLY A 5 13.18 -12.82 -5.65
N ASP A 6 12.63 -13.72 -4.82
CA ASP A 6 11.72 -14.77 -5.27
C ASP A 6 10.64 -14.18 -6.16
N THR A 7 10.65 -14.57 -7.43
CA THR A 7 9.74 -14.03 -8.44
C THR A 7 8.50 -14.90 -8.53
N THR A 8 7.32 -14.27 -8.45
CA THR A 8 6.02 -14.96 -8.62
C THR A 8 5.34 -14.47 -9.91
N THR A 9 4.82 -15.40 -10.71
CA THR A 9 4.07 -15.05 -11.92
C THR A 9 2.58 -14.91 -11.60
N ILE A 10 1.99 -13.76 -11.94
CA ILE A 10 0.56 -13.48 -11.79
C ILE A 10 -0.11 -13.26 -13.16
N ARG A 11 -1.34 -13.76 -13.32
CA ARG A 11 -2.14 -13.51 -14.53
C ARG A 11 -3.05 -12.31 -14.31
N ILE A 12 -2.96 -11.34 -15.22
CA ILE A 12 -3.80 -10.15 -15.24
C ILE A 12 -4.39 -9.94 -16.64
N SER A 13 -5.42 -9.10 -16.74
CA SER A 13 -5.94 -8.71 -18.05
C SER A 13 -4.90 -7.90 -18.83
N ARG A 14 -4.94 -7.98 -20.17
CA ARG A 14 -4.07 -7.18 -21.05
C ARG A 14 -4.21 -5.68 -20.78
N GLN A 15 -5.42 -5.23 -20.43
CA GLN A 15 -5.70 -3.85 -20.10
C GLN A 15 -5.00 -3.41 -18.81
N THR A 16 -5.02 -4.24 -17.75
CA THR A 16 -4.29 -3.96 -16.51
C THR A 16 -2.79 -3.90 -16.77
N HIS A 17 -2.26 -4.86 -17.53
CA HIS A 17 -0.85 -4.88 -17.90
C HIS A 17 -0.42 -3.58 -18.61
N ALA A 18 -1.20 -3.12 -19.60
CA ALA A 18 -0.92 -1.87 -20.31
C ALA A 18 -0.94 -0.64 -19.38
N ARG A 19 -1.88 -0.59 -18.42
CA ARG A 19 -1.93 0.49 -17.43
C ARG A 19 -0.69 0.51 -16.54
N VAL A 20 -0.23 -0.66 -16.07
CA VAL A 20 0.95 -0.77 -15.21
C VAL A 20 2.21 -0.34 -15.98
N ILE A 21 2.39 -0.80 -17.22
CA ILE A 21 3.52 -0.38 -18.07
C ILE A 21 3.53 1.14 -18.27
N ARG A 22 2.38 1.70 -18.61
CA ARG A 22 2.26 3.15 -18.83
C ARG A 22 2.64 3.92 -17.57
N LEU A 23 2.14 3.49 -16.41
CA LEU A 23 2.42 4.14 -15.14
C LEU A 23 3.90 4.06 -14.76
N ALA A 24 4.52 2.91 -14.94
CA ALA A 24 5.94 2.70 -14.70
C ALA A 24 6.79 3.60 -15.62
N THR A 25 6.41 3.70 -16.90
CA THR A 25 7.07 4.58 -17.87
C THR A 25 6.95 6.05 -17.49
N GLU A 26 5.74 6.52 -17.16
CA GLU A 26 5.49 7.91 -16.73
C GLU A 26 6.29 8.28 -15.48
N ARG A 27 6.54 7.31 -14.59
CA ARG A 27 7.31 7.49 -13.35
C ARG A 27 8.80 7.20 -13.49
N HIS A 28 9.26 6.74 -14.65
CA HIS A 28 10.64 6.28 -14.86
C HIS A 28 11.04 5.17 -13.88
N GLU A 29 10.13 4.25 -13.60
CA GLU A 29 10.28 3.12 -12.71
C GLU A 29 10.20 1.79 -13.48
N THR A 30 10.71 0.73 -12.86
CA THR A 30 10.41 -0.64 -13.28
C THR A 30 8.98 -1.03 -12.89
N ILE A 31 8.44 -2.07 -13.53
CA ILE A 31 7.12 -2.63 -13.18
C ILE A 31 7.09 -3.09 -11.72
N ASP A 32 8.18 -3.71 -11.24
CA ASP A 32 8.28 -4.22 -9.86
C ASP A 32 8.24 -3.08 -8.83
N GLU A 33 8.96 -1.99 -9.08
CA GLU A 33 8.94 -0.79 -8.23
C GLU A 33 7.54 -0.17 -8.19
N THR A 34 6.90 -0.02 -9.35
CA THR A 34 5.55 0.53 -9.46
C THR A 34 4.52 -0.35 -8.73
N VAL A 35 4.59 -1.68 -8.87
CA VAL A 35 3.70 -2.62 -8.17
C VAL A 35 3.94 -2.58 -6.66
N SER A 36 5.20 -2.58 -6.22
CA SER A 36 5.55 -2.48 -4.79
C SER A 36 5.02 -1.20 -4.16
N ARG A 37 5.18 -0.05 -4.83
CA ARG A 37 4.61 1.23 -4.38
C ARG A 37 3.08 1.21 -4.36
N ALA A 38 2.44 0.62 -5.38
CA ALA A 38 0.99 0.51 -5.42
C ALA A 38 0.45 -0.33 -4.25
N ILE A 39 1.08 -1.47 -3.95
CA ILE A 39 0.72 -2.32 -2.78
C ILE A 39 0.89 -1.54 -1.48
N ARG A 40 2.01 -0.82 -1.33
CA ARG A 40 2.25 0.02 -0.15
C ARG A 40 1.18 1.10 0.01
N ALA A 41 0.83 1.79 -1.07
CA ALA A 41 -0.20 2.83 -1.06
C ALA A 41 -1.57 2.26 -0.67
N LEU A 42 -1.96 1.09 -1.20
CA LEU A 42 -3.22 0.42 -0.83
C LEU A 42 -3.26 0.04 0.66
N ARG A 43 -2.14 -0.44 1.22
CA ARG A 43 -2.04 -0.73 2.65
C ARG A 43 -2.16 0.54 3.48
N GLN A 44 -1.52 1.62 3.06
CA GLN A 44 -1.59 2.92 3.74
C GLN A 44 -2.99 3.52 3.70
N ASP A 45 -3.68 3.43 2.57
CA ASP A 45 -5.06 3.86 2.40
C ASP A 45 -6.03 3.07 3.31
N ALA A 46 -5.83 1.74 3.41
CA ALA A 46 -6.59 0.93 4.35
C ALA A 46 -6.35 1.33 5.82
N MET A 47 -5.08 1.54 6.21
CA MET A 47 -4.73 2.01 7.56
C MET A 47 -5.27 3.41 7.85
N ALA A 48 -5.27 4.31 6.86
CA ALA A 48 -5.80 5.65 7.02
C ALA A 48 -7.31 5.64 7.26
N ARG A 49 -8.04 4.76 6.57
CA ARG A 49 -9.47 4.55 6.83
C ARG A 49 -9.73 4.03 8.24
N ASP A 50 -8.95 3.04 8.67
CA ASP A 50 -9.04 2.47 10.01
C ASP A 50 -8.82 3.54 11.09
N LEU A 51 -7.72 4.30 10.97
CA LEU A 51 -7.37 5.39 11.90
C LEU A 51 -8.34 6.58 11.86
N SER A 52 -9.06 6.78 10.75
CA SER A 52 -10.09 7.84 10.65
C SER A 52 -11.40 7.49 11.34
N THR A 53 -11.54 6.27 11.85
CA THR A 53 -12.68 5.87 12.67
C THR A 53 -12.59 6.61 14.00
N ASP A 54 -13.68 7.24 14.42
CA ASP A 54 -13.75 7.87 15.73
C ASP A 54 -13.46 6.84 16.83
N LEU A 55 -12.62 7.24 17.78
CA LEU A 55 -12.36 6.43 18.97
C LEU A 55 -13.66 6.20 19.72
N THR A 56 -13.86 4.99 20.23
CA THR A 56 -14.96 4.72 21.15
C THR A 56 -14.73 5.45 22.48
N ASP A 57 -15.81 5.73 23.21
CA ASP A 57 -15.74 6.41 24.51
C ASP A 57 -14.79 5.70 25.49
N ASP A 58 -14.73 4.36 25.44
CA ASP A 58 -13.84 3.53 26.25
C ASP A 58 -12.36 3.69 25.86
N GLU A 59 -12.07 3.82 24.55
CA GLU A 59 -10.70 4.03 24.05
C GLU A 59 -10.21 5.45 24.34
N THR A 60 -11.09 6.45 24.25
CA THR A 60 -10.80 7.82 24.69
C THR A 60 -10.53 7.87 26.19
N ALA A 61 -11.37 7.22 27.01
CA ALA A 61 -11.18 7.16 28.46
C ALA A 61 -9.86 6.46 28.85
N TRP A 62 -9.42 5.45 28.09
CA TRP A 62 -8.12 4.79 28.31
C TRP A 62 -6.93 5.69 27.93
N LEU A 63 -7.02 6.46 26.83
CA LEU A 63 -5.98 7.42 26.43
C LEU A 63 -5.87 8.60 27.40
N ASP A 64 -7.01 9.10 27.90
CA ASP A 64 -7.05 10.19 28.88
C ASP A 64 -6.54 9.75 30.26
N ALA A 65 -6.62 8.46 30.58
CA ALA A 65 -6.13 7.91 31.85
C ALA A 65 -4.60 7.81 31.93
N ASP A 66 -3.88 7.78 30.81
CA ASP A 66 -2.40 7.80 30.76
C ASP A 66 -1.83 9.24 30.73
N ALA A 67 -2.68 10.23 30.50
CA ALA A 67 -2.32 11.65 30.43
C ALA A 67 -2.42 12.40 31.78
N GLY A 68 -2.71 11.69 32.88
CA GLY A 68 -2.95 12.23 34.23
C GLY A 68 -1.87 11.92 35.26
#